data_AF-A0A4P9K2Y5-F1
#
_entry.id   AF-A0A4P9K2Y5-F1
#
_cell.length_a   1.000
_cell.length_b   1.000
_cell.length_c   1.000
_cell.angle_alpha   90.00
_cell.angle_beta   90.00
_cell.angle_gamma   90.00
#
_symmetry.space_group_name_H-M   'P 1'
#
loop_
_entity.id
_entity.type
_entity.pdbx_description
1 polymer ?
#
loop_
_entity_poly.entity_id
_entity_poly.type
_entity_poly.pdbx_seq_one_letter_code
_entity_poly.pdbx_strand_id
1 'polypeptide(L)'
;MVNSYRTTEFFLFSSTKRLSNCFMQICLLGVLCLAANSAIADSISVKADRDKVELSDIITVIVETDFQIANASLDTSILQDQFDVLSRQQSNQIQIINGDFSSTTRWQLRLVAKQTGKLMIPPFELKGVKSKPYPIEVTKPSYKAGVKPYFLEAKTDLSEVFVQQQVIYTLRFYQQGTLLNGNIRPPNFANAQSETLKEQSVYGKTINGQAYTVYEWRYALFPQQSGVLTIPGPMFTGMLSLGGRQKGIQASAEAIKIKVLPIPQNTPPWLPARQVRIDQNWLNSVDQVHLGDSIGREITIRVEGLKSTQLPKINIDGGKDLKVYIDSEQDGQQLNSNGVTAIKTLKLALVPTATGTITVPKISIRWWNTESQHFQVTELAAQNIEVLAALNSIAPTTPIDGQTTTVVSEHNSDSGYWFYISLIMVVLWLSTLFWVYRLQQRLNALKTLSTSIQAHTTLPEVKALPVESLPQFYHQTLQKLRLEQHIESLHDIENPLLQEQLLALEKHLYQNAELADDCIASIQKEMNAFNKTDHSAKTDSALTALYRPK
;
A
#
# COMPACT_ATOMS: atom_id res chain seq x y z
N MET A 1 -83.84 58.06 91.66
CA MET A 1 -84.38 56.68 91.56
C MET A 1 -83.61 55.95 90.46
N VAL A 2 -83.30 54.65 90.65
CA VAL A 2 -83.47 53.52 89.69
C VAL A 2 -83.17 53.79 88.20
N ASN A 3 -82.30 53.09 87.44
CA ASN A 3 -81.38 51.93 87.61
C ASN A 3 -80.19 52.09 86.61
N SER A 4 -78.97 51.56 86.80
CA SER A 4 -78.46 50.18 86.51
C SER A 4 -78.83 49.64 85.11
N TYR A 5 -77.96 49.06 84.25
CA TYR A 5 -76.63 48.38 84.33
C TYR A 5 -75.77 48.84 83.12
N ARG A 6 -74.41 48.94 83.09
CA ARG A 6 -73.24 48.07 83.37
C ARG A 6 -72.84 47.10 82.21
N THR A 7 -71.60 47.28 81.69
CA THR A 7 -70.83 46.40 80.75
C THR A 7 -71.45 46.16 79.36
N THR A 8 -70.74 46.00 78.23
CA THR A 8 -69.30 45.75 77.88
C THR A 8 -69.09 46.29 76.41
N GLU A 9 -67.95 46.29 75.67
CA GLU A 9 -66.55 45.79 75.77
C GLU A 9 -65.51 46.90 75.40
N PHE A 10 -64.51 46.62 74.54
CA PHE A 10 -63.41 47.49 74.09
C PHE A 10 -62.81 46.97 72.74
N PHE A 11 -61.94 47.75 72.08
CA PHE A 11 -61.07 47.36 70.94
C PHE A 11 -61.69 46.82 69.61
N LEU A 12 -61.98 47.71 68.64
CA LEU A 12 -62.00 47.38 67.20
C LEU A 12 -61.56 48.53 66.27
N PHE A 13 -60.38 49.15 66.49
CA PHE A 13 -59.89 50.20 65.56
C PHE A 13 -58.35 50.27 65.33
N SER A 14 -57.65 49.13 65.29
CA SER A 14 -56.19 49.09 65.06
C SER A 14 -55.66 47.96 64.14
N SER A 15 -56.53 47.15 63.52
CA SER A 15 -56.13 45.94 62.78
C SER A 15 -55.77 46.15 61.29
N THR A 16 -56.43 47.10 60.62
CA THR A 16 -56.42 47.21 59.14
C THR A 16 -55.04 47.49 58.53
N LYS A 17 -54.18 48.29 59.18
CA LYS A 17 -52.84 48.60 58.66
C LYS A 17 -51.83 47.44 58.80
N ARG A 18 -52.04 46.47 59.71
CA ARG A 18 -51.11 45.33 59.87
C ARG A 18 -51.38 44.21 58.85
N LEU A 19 -52.65 43.89 58.55
CA LEU A 19 -52.95 42.90 57.51
C LEU A 19 -52.45 43.34 56.12
N SER A 20 -52.60 44.62 55.78
CA SER A 20 -52.14 45.15 54.48
C SER A 20 -50.63 44.92 54.26
N ASN A 21 -49.79 45.23 55.26
CA ASN A 21 -48.34 45.00 55.17
C ASN A 21 -47.98 43.51 55.09
N CYS A 22 -48.68 42.63 55.82
CA CYS A 22 -48.46 41.18 55.69
C CYS A 22 -48.84 40.67 54.29
N PHE A 23 -49.98 41.11 53.73
CA PHE A 23 -50.38 40.70 52.39
C PHE A 23 -49.39 41.20 51.32
N MET A 24 -48.93 42.45 51.45
CA MET A 24 -47.89 43.03 50.60
C MET A 24 -46.56 42.26 50.69
N GLN A 25 -46.13 41.85 51.88
CA GLN A 25 -44.91 41.05 52.07
C GLN A 25 -45.04 39.63 51.52
N ILE A 26 -46.21 38.99 51.65
CA ILE A 26 -46.48 37.66 51.09
C ILE A 26 -46.51 37.73 49.56
N CYS A 27 -47.14 38.74 48.96
CA CYS A 27 -47.07 38.98 47.52
C CYS A 27 -45.64 39.25 47.04
N LEU A 28 -44.85 40.02 47.79
CA LEU A 28 -43.44 40.29 47.45
C LEU A 28 -42.59 39.02 47.50
N LEU A 29 -42.78 38.16 48.50
CA LEU A 29 -42.11 36.85 48.58
C LEU A 29 -42.55 35.91 47.45
N GLY A 30 -43.85 35.89 47.12
CA GLY A 30 -44.37 35.11 46.00
C GLY A 30 -43.78 35.54 44.67
N VAL A 31 -43.72 36.85 44.39
CA VAL A 31 -43.06 37.41 43.20
C VAL A 31 -41.57 37.10 43.18
N LEU A 32 -40.87 37.13 44.33
CA LEU A 32 -39.45 36.78 44.41
C LEU A 32 -39.20 35.28 44.14
N CYS A 33 -40.10 34.40 44.58
CA CYS A 33 -40.06 32.97 44.26
C CYS A 33 -40.42 32.68 42.80
N LEU A 34 -41.33 33.43 42.18
CA LEU A 34 -41.62 33.34 40.73
C LEU A 34 -40.50 33.96 39.87
N ALA A 35 -39.69 34.87 40.43
CA ALA A 35 -38.48 35.40 39.78
C ALA A 35 -37.30 34.42 39.81
N ALA A 36 -37.40 33.30 40.53
CA ALA A 36 -36.43 32.20 40.50
C ALA A 36 -36.55 31.36 39.21
N ASN A 37 -36.49 32.03 38.05
CA ASN A 37 -36.25 31.37 36.78
C ASN A 37 -34.92 30.63 36.87
N SER A 38 -34.96 29.29 36.83
CA SER A 38 -33.78 28.45 36.63
C SER A 38 -33.15 28.79 35.29
N ALA A 39 -32.17 29.69 35.30
CA ALA A 39 -31.44 30.06 34.11
C ALA A 39 -30.74 28.80 33.55
N ILE A 40 -31.23 28.29 32.42
CA ILE A 40 -30.54 27.29 31.63
C ILE A 40 -29.33 28.01 31.02
N ALA A 41 -28.22 27.97 31.74
CA ALA A 41 -26.96 28.52 31.30
C ALA A 41 -26.25 27.49 30.40
N ASP A 42 -26.02 27.86 29.15
CA ASP A 42 -25.12 27.18 28.21
C ASP A 42 -23.89 26.62 28.95
N SER A 43 -23.60 25.33 28.78
CA SER A 43 -22.55 24.62 29.52
C SER A 43 -21.60 23.83 28.60
N ILE A 44 -20.38 23.59 29.09
CA ILE A 44 -19.36 22.78 28.39
C ILE A 44 -18.88 21.67 29.34
N SER A 45 -19.23 20.43 29.01
CA SER A 45 -18.75 19.22 29.67
C SER A 45 -17.46 18.73 29.00
N VAL A 46 -16.44 18.41 29.80
CA VAL A 46 -15.21 17.74 29.35
C VAL A 46 -15.08 16.42 30.12
N LYS A 47 -14.91 15.31 29.40
CA LYS A 47 -14.70 13.97 29.97
C LYS A 47 -13.69 13.19 29.13
N ALA A 48 -12.73 12.54 29.76
CA ALA A 48 -11.89 11.52 29.11
C ALA A 48 -12.55 10.13 29.21
N ASP A 49 -12.09 9.18 28.38
CA ASP A 49 -12.39 7.75 28.56
C ASP A 49 -11.80 7.21 29.88
N ARG A 50 -10.67 7.78 30.31
CA ARG A 50 -9.94 7.44 31.53
C ARG A 50 -9.30 8.68 32.15
N ASP A 51 -9.38 8.78 33.46
CA ASP A 51 -8.68 9.75 34.31
C ASP A 51 -7.23 9.34 34.60
N LYS A 52 -6.96 8.03 34.64
CA LYS A 52 -5.62 7.44 34.85
C LYS A 52 -5.16 6.62 33.64
N VAL A 53 -3.99 6.96 33.12
CA VAL A 53 -3.43 6.42 31.87
C VAL A 53 -1.92 6.21 31.97
N GLU A 54 -1.34 5.43 31.08
CA GLU A 54 0.12 5.32 30.95
C GLU A 54 0.65 6.26 29.86
N LEU A 55 1.92 6.67 29.94
CA LEU A 55 2.59 7.37 28.85
C LEU A 55 2.47 6.57 27.55
N SER A 56 2.27 7.29 26.44
CA SER A 56 2.00 6.75 25.11
C SER A 56 0.65 6.02 24.94
N ASP A 57 -0.22 5.94 25.95
CA ASP A 57 -1.64 5.65 25.73
C ASP A 57 -2.28 6.73 24.85
N ILE A 58 -3.22 6.31 23.99
CA ILE A 58 -4.14 7.22 23.33
C ILE A 58 -5.37 7.37 24.23
N ILE A 59 -5.70 8.62 24.54
CA ILE A 59 -6.82 9.05 25.39
C ILE A 59 -7.91 9.61 24.46
N THR A 60 -9.17 9.30 24.72
CA THR A 60 -10.31 9.87 23.99
C THR A 60 -11.01 10.89 24.89
N VAL A 61 -10.91 12.18 24.53
CA VAL A 61 -11.55 13.28 25.26
C VAL A 61 -12.78 13.73 24.50
N ILE A 62 -13.92 13.68 25.18
CA ILE A 62 -15.20 14.19 24.71
C ILE A 62 -15.40 15.58 25.32
N VAL A 63 -15.51 16.58 24.46
CA VAL A 63 -15.94 17.94 24.81
C VAL A 63 -17.34 18.15 24.23
N GLU A 64 -18.30 18.52 25.05
CA GLU A 64 -19.72 18.48 24.69
C GLU A 64 -20.47 19.68 25.26
N THR A 65 -21.25 20.35 24.40
CA THR A 65 -22.13 21.47 24.75
C THR A 65 -23.59 21.04 24.73
N ASP A 66 -24.42 21.68 25.55
CA ASP A 66 -25.89 21.62 25.50
C ASP A 66 -26.51 22.59 24.47
N PHE A 67 -25.67 23.41 23.82
CA PHE A 67 -26.04 24.32 22.74
C PHE A 67 -25.35 23.98 21.40
N GLN A 68 -25.99 24.37 20.29
CA GLN A 68 -25.43 24.20 18.95
C GLN A 68 -24.38 25.28 18.61
N ILE A 69 -23.31 24.88 17.91
CA ILE A 69 -22.43 25.82 17.20
C ILE A 69 -22.21 25.37 15.75
N ALA A 70 -22.78 26.11 14.80
CA ALA A 70 -22.46 25.97 13.39
C ALA A 70 -21.02 26.44 13.12
N ASN A 71 -20.24 25.62 12.42
CA ASN A 71 -18.93 25.94 11.84
C ASN A 71 -17.82 26.43 12.80
N ALA A 72 -17.98 26.34 14.12
CA ALA A 72 -16.93 26.71 15.07
C ALA A 72 -15.94 25.55 15.30
N SER A 73 -14.66 25.84 15.10
CA SER A 73 -13.57 24.95 15.49
C SER A 73 -13.26 25.15 16.99
N LEU A 74 -13.32 24.06 17.76
CA LEU A 74 -12.78 24.04 19.13
C LEU A 74 -11.29 24.42 19.10
N ASP A 75 -10.83 25.37 19.91
CA ASP A 75 -9.39 25.59 20.03
C ASP A 75 -8.74 24.45 20.83
N THR A 76 -7.65 23.91 20.30
CA THR A 76 -6.82 22.90 20.98
C THR A 76 -5.35 23.33 21.06
N SER A 77 -5.03 24.61 20.82
CA SER A 77 -3.71 25.19 21.09
C SER A 77 -3.34 25.03 22.56
N ILE A 78 -4.32 25.24 23.46
CA ILE A 78 -4.24 25.08 24.91
C ILE A 78 -3.82 23.67 25.38
N LEU A 79 -3.86 22.65 24.52
CA LEU A 79 -3.41 21.29 24.86
C LEU A 79 -1.91 21.06 24.55
N GLN A 80 -1.31 21.86 23.68
CA GLN A 80 -0.04 21.53 23.03
C GLN A 80 1.15 21.43 23.99
N ASP A 81 1.11 22.12 25.13
CA ASP A 81 2.15 22.05 26.17
C ASP A 81 2.24 20.66 26.84
N GLN A 82 1.13 19.92 26.89
CA GLN A 82 1.02 18.68 27.68
C GLN A 82 0.61 17.45 26.84
N PHE A 83 -0.04 17.66 25.70
CA PHE A 83 -0.59 16.61 24.85
C PHE A 83 -0.31 16.88 23.36
N ASP A 84 -0.12 15.80 22.59
CA ASP A 84 -0.24 15.83 21.13
C ASP A 84 -1.66 15.45 20.71
N VAL A 85 -2.27 16.25 19.83
CA VAL A 85 -3.63 16.06 19.33
C VAL A 85 -3.57 15.24 18.04
N LEU A 86 -3.81 13.94 18.13
CA LEU A 86 -3.73 13.01 16.99
C LEU A 86 -4.89 13.18 16.00
N SER A 87 -6.09 13.47 16.49
CA SER A 87 -7.27 13.72 15.66
C SER A 87 -8.33 14.51 16.41
N ARG A 88 -9.09 15.32 15.67
CA ARG A 88 -10.30 16.03 16.12
C ARG A 88 -11.45 15.64 15.20
N GLN A 89 -12.54 15.15 15.77
CA GLN A 89 -13.80 14.90 15.07
C GLN A 89 -14.89 15.75 15.71
N GLN A 90 -15.83 16.27 14.93
CA GLN A 90 -17.01 16.98 15.44
C GLN A 90 -18.28 16.23 15.00
N SER A 91 -19.26 16.17 15.89
CA SER A 91 -20.62 15.76 15.59
C SER A 91 -21.60 16.78 16.17
N ASN A 92 -22.67 17.05 15.43
CA ASN A 92 -23.77 17.91 15.87
C ASN A 92 -25.01 17.02 15.98
N GLN A 93 -25.65 16.98 17.15
CA GLN A 93 -26.88 16.23 17.35
C GLN A 93 -28.05 17.20 17.59
N ILE A 94 -29.20 16.90 17.02
CA ILE A 94 -30.47 17.57 17.29
C ILE A 94 -31.43 16.49 17.76
N GLN A 95 -32.08 16.70 18.90
CA GLN A 95 -33.04 15.76 19.47
C GLN A 95 -34.29 16.52 19.92
N ILE A 96 -35.42 16.10 19.38
CA ILE A 96 -36.75 16.66 19.67
C ILE A 96 -37.47 15.68 20.58
N ILE A 97 -37.92 16.12 21.76
CA ILE A 97 -38.65 15.29 22.72
C ILE A 97 -39.91 16.07 23.12
N ASN A 98 -41.10 15.52 22.88
CA ASN A 98 -42.39 16.13 23.23
C ASN A 98 -42.64 17.57 22.70
N GLY A 99 -41.83 18.04 21.73
CA GLY A 99 -41.87 19.40 21.20
C GLY A 99 -40.69 20.28 21.67
N ASP A 100 -39.99 19.89 22.72
CA ASP A 100 -38.76 20.56 23.17
C ASP A 100 -37.61 20.24 22.22
N PHE A 101 -36.94 21.28 21.73
CA PHE A 101 -35.76 21.17 20.88
C PHE A 101 -34.48 21.24 21.72
N SER A 102 -33.69 20.18 21.69
CA SER A 102 -32.32 20.17 22.23
C SER A 102 -31.31 19.99 21.09
N SER A 103 -30.15 20.66 21.16
CA SER A 103 -29.07 20.42 20.20
C SER A 103 -27.71 20.55 20.84
N THR A 104 -26.93 19.47 20.77
CA THR A 104 -25.61 19.37 21.35
C THR A 104 -24.51 19.42 20.28
N THR A 105 -23.37 20.00 20.63
CA THR A 105 -22.16 19.93 19.80
C THR A 105 -21.13 19.10 20.54
N ARG A 106 -20.66 18.01 19.93
CA ARG A 106 -19.67 17.10 20.53
C ARG A 106 -18.41 17.06 19.69
N TRP A 107 -17.27 17.42 20.29
CA TRP A 107 -15.94 17.15 19.76
C TRP A 107 -15.34 15.92 20.43
N GLN A 108 -14.85 14.99 19.61
CA GLN A 108 -14.04 13.85 20.05
C GLN A 108 -12.57 14.13 19.68
N LEU A 109 -11.72 14.26 20.68
CA LEU A 109 -10.28 14.44 20.55
C LEU A 109 -9.58 13.13 20.88
N ARG A 110 -8.60 12.72 20.07
CA ARG A 110 -7.66 11.65 20.44
C ARG A 110 -6.32 12.28 20.81
N LEU A 111 -5.90 12.13 22.05
CA LEU A 111 -4.73 12.77 22.64
C LEU A 111 -3.67 11.74 23.04
N VAL A 112 -2.39 12.13 23.03
CA VAL A 112 -1.29 11.40 23.67
C VAL A 112 -0.55 12.35 24.61
N ALA A 113 -0.28 11.91 25.83
CA ALA A 113 0.47 12.68 26.82
C ALA A 113 1.96 12.78 26.48
N LYS A 114 2.53 13.99 26.57
CA LYS A 114 3.96 14.28 26.30
C LYS A 114 4.90 13.87 27.43
N GLN A 115 4.39 13.83 28.67
CA GLN A 115 5.18 13.59 29.88
C GLN A 115 4.34 12.91 30.96
N THR A 116 5.01 12.31 31.94
CA THR A 116 4.35 11.67 33.11
C THR A 116 4.15 12.64 34.24
N GLY A 117 3.02 12.54 34.95
CA GLY A 117 2.66 13.40 36.08
C GLY A 117 1.16 13.57 36.20
N LYS A 118 0.72 14.57 36.97
CA LYS A 118 -0.66 15.06 36.96
C LYS A 118 -0.76 16.13 35.89
N LEU A 119 -1.27 15.76 34.72
CA LEU A 119 -1.57 16.67 33.62
C LEU A 119 -2.97 17.26 33.77
N MET A 120 -3.24 18.33 33.03
CA MET A 120 -4.50 19.06 33.04
C MET A 120 -4.92 19.36 31.61
N ILE A 121 -6.13 18.95 31.24
CA ILE A 121 -6.85 19.57 30.12
C ILE A 121 -7.36 20.94 30.63
N PRO A 122 -6.91 22.07 30.08
CA PRO A 122 -7.37 23.38 30.54
C PRO A 122 -8.84 23.62 30.18
N PRO A 123 -9.48 24.66 30.76
CA PRO A 123 -10.82 25.07 30.38
C PRO A 123 -10.91 25.38 28.88
N PHE A 124 -11.83 24.73 28.16
CA PHE A 124 -12.23 25.18 26.83
C PHE A 124 -13.20 26.35 26.96
N GLU A 125 -13.11 27.32 26.05
CA GLU A 125 -13.99 28.49 26.00
C GLU A 125 -14.73 28.55 24.66
N LEU A 126 -16.06 28.64 24.70
CA LEU A 126 -16.94 28.71 23.53
C LEU A 126 -18.07 29.70 23.84
N LYS A 127 -18.28 30.70 22.98
CA LYS A 127 -19.27 31.79 23.17
C LYS A 127 -19.17 32.52 24.54
N GLY A 128 -18.02 32.50 25.20
CA GLY A 128 -17.80 33.07 26.55
C GLY A 128 -18.16 32.13 27.71
N VAL A 129 -18.74 30.95 27.42
CA VAL A 129 -18.89 29.86 28.39
C VAL A 129 -17.54 29.16 28.54
N LYS A 130 -17.18 28.75 29.77
CA LYS A 130 -15.95 27.98 30.03
C LYS A 130 -16.26 26.63 30.65
N SER A 131 -15.57 25.59 30.19
CA SER A 131 -15.62 24.28 30.83
C SER A 131 -14.92 24.30 32.19
N LYS A 132 -15.16 23.28 33.01
CA LYS A 132 -14.23 22.97 34.11
C LYS A 132 -12.94 22.37 33.51
N PRO A 133 -11.77 22.59 34.14
CA PRO A 133 -10.55 21.88 33.77
C PRO A 133 -10.68 20.39 34.16
N TYR A 134 -10.02 19.50 33.42
CA TYR A 134 -10.10 18.05 33.64
C TYR A 134 -8.70 17.46 33.91
N PRO A 135 -8.41 16.96 35.13
CA PRO A 135 -7.12 16.37 35.45
C PRO A 135 -6.95 14.96 34.85
N ILE A 136 -5.72 14.61 34.47
CA ILE A 136 -5.33 13.26 34.03
C ILE A 136 -4.04 12.85 34.74
N GLU A 137 -4.02 11.68 35.37
CA GLU A 137 -2.81 11.09 35.93
C GLU A 137 -2.11 10.20 34.89
N VAL A 138 -0.93 10.60 34.44
CA VAL A 138 -0.11 9.89 33.45
C VAL A 138 1.06 9.20 34.15
N THR A 139 1.00 7.87 34.27
CA THR A 139 2.07 7.07 34.87
C THR A 139 3.09 6.60 33.82
N LYS A 140 4.27 6.18 34.26
CA LYS A 140 5.18 5.42 33.37
C LYS A 140 4.53 4.09 32.99
N PRO A 141 4.74 3.56 31.77
CA PRO A 141 4.17 2.28 31.36
C PRO A 141 4.81 1.12 32.13
N SER A 142 3.99 0.23 32.67
CA SER A 142 4.42 -0.85 33.57
C SER A 142 4.50 -2.20 32.85
N TYR A 143 5.70 -2.54 32.38
CA TYR A 143 5.97 -3.84 31.76
C TYR A 143 6.64 -4.80 32.75
N LYS A 144 6.47 -6.12 32.55
CA LYS A 144 7.22 -7.13 33.32
C LYS A 144 8.73 -6.92 33.11
N ALA A 145 9.51 -7.02 34.19
CA ALA A 145 10.96 -6.81 34.14
C ALA A 145 11.62 -7.68 33.04
N GLY A 146 12.43 -7.05 32.19
CA GLY A 146 13.08 -7.70 31.04
C GLY A 146 12.20 -7.95 29.81
N VAL A 147 10.88 -7.77 29.88
CA VAL A 147 9.96 -7.96 28.75
C VAL A 147 9.57 -6.62 28.13
N LYS A 148 10.11 -6.31 26.94
CA LYS A 148 9.64 -5.20 26.11
C LYS A 148 8.49 -5.69 25.23
N PRO A 149 7.29 -5.07 25.23
CA PRO A 149 6.18 -5.52 24.40
C PRO A 149 6.42 -5.27 22.90
N TYR A 150 7.38 -4.42 22.54
CA TYR A 150 7.85 -4.25 21.17
C TYR A 150 9.31 -3.80 21.15
N PHE A 151 10.02 -4.10 20.06
CA PHE A 151 11.38 -3.61 19.80
C PHE A 151 11.76 -3.79 18.31
N LEU A 152 12.83 -3.12 17.89
CA LEU A 152 13.36 -3.20 16.53
C LEU A 152 14.76 -3.84 16.59
N GLU A 153 15.00 -4.89 15.80
CA GLU A 153 16.31 -5.53 15.59
C GLU A 153 16.79 -5.20 14.18
N ALA A 154 17.99 -4.65 14.05
CA ALA A 154 18.68 -4.50 12.77
C ALA A 154 20.00 -5.25 12.86
N LYS A 155 20.31 -6.08 11.86
CA LYS A 155 21.57 -6.85 11.81
C LYS A 155 22.03 -7.11 10.38
N THR A 156 23.30 -7.43 10.22
CA THR A 156 23.85 -8.06 9.02
C THR A 156 24.18 -9.52 9.29
N ASP A 157 24.50 -10.27 8.24
CA ASP A 157 25.18 -11.57 8.29
C ASP A 157 26.69 -11.42 8.48
N LEU A 158 27.30 -10.41 7.85
CA LEU A 158 28.73 -10.11 7.87
C LEU A 158 29.00 -8.71 8.44
N SER A 159 30.06 -8.59 9.23
CA SER A 159 30.60 -7.31 9.76
C SER A 159 31.85 -6.83 9.03
N GLU A 160 32.48 -7.70 8.23
CA GLU A 160 33.63 -7.40 7.37
C GLU A 160 33.44 -8.09 6.02
N VAL A 161 33.62 -7.33 4.94
CA VAL A 161 33.47 -7.78 3.54
C VAL A 161 34.42 -7.00 2.62
N PHE A 162 34.61 -7.45 1.39
CA PHE A 162 35.27 -6.67 0.36
C PHE A 162 34.31 -5.71 -0.38
N VAL A 163 34.85 -4.72 -1.09
CA VAL A 163 34.09 -3.93 -2.07
C VAL A 163 33.34 -4.86 -3.03
N GLN A 164 32.09 -4.51 -3.35
CA GLN A 164 31.17 -5.22 -4.26
C GLN A 164 30.74 -6.64 -3.85
N GLN A 165 31.21 -7.17 -2.71
CA GLN A 165 30.69 -8.39 -2.09
C GLN A 165 29.28 -8.15 -1.49
N GLN A 166 28.42 -9.17 -1.53
CA GLN A 166 27.12 -9.15 -0.86
C GLN A 166 27.24 -9.15 0.69
N VAL A 167 26.43 -8.31 1.34
CA VAL A 167 26.03 -8.39 2.75
C VAL A 167 24.52 -8.51 2.83
N ILE A 168 23.96 -9.46 3.58
CA ILE A 168 22.51 -9.54 3.82
C ILE A 168 22.13 -8.75 5.07
N TYR A 169 21.60 -7.56 4.87
CA TYR A 169 20.96 -6.77 5.92
C TYR A 169 19.56 -7.30 6.20
N THR A 170 19.26 -7.52 7.48
CA THR A 170 17.98 -8.04 7.99
C THR A 170 17.44 -7.08 9.05
N LEU A 171 16.24 -6.56 8.81
CA LEU A 171 15.50 -5.70 9.74
C LEU A 171 14.27 -6.46 10.25
N ARG A 172 14.04 -6.44 11.55
CA ARG A 172 12.88 -7.06 12.19
C ARG A 172 12.21 -6.13 13.17
N PHE A 173 10.89 -6.02 13.06
CA PHE A 173 10.06 -5.44 14.10
C PHE A 173 9.37 -6.55 14.89
N TYR A 174 9.62 -6.57 16.20
CA TYR A 174 9.03 -7.49 17.16
C TYR A 174 7.92 -6.78 17.92
N GLN A 175 6.74 -7.41 18.04
CA GLN A 175 5.61 -6.87 18.81
C GLN A 175 4.81 -7.95 19.54
N GLN A 176 4.12 -7.52 20.59
CA GLN A 176 3.02 -8.21 21.25
C GLN A 176 1.71 -7.49 20.93
N GLY A 177 0.58 -8.21 20.99
CA GLY A 177 -0.71 -7.65 20.60
C GLY A 177 -0.81 -7.38 19.09
N THR A 178 -1.75 -6.50 18.72
CA THR A 178 -2.13 -6.27 17.31
C THR A 178 -1.56 -4.96 16.79
N LEU A 179 -0.97 -4.99 15.58
CA LEU A 179 -0.60 -3.77 14.87
C LEU A 179 -1.87 -3.11 14.31
N LEU A 180 -2.15 -1.86 14.69
CA LEU A 180 -3.29 -1.12 14.16
C LEU A 180 -2.87 -0.29 12.94
N ASN A 181 -1.72 0.37 13.03
CA ASN A 181 -0.99 0.95 11.90
C ASN A 181 0.50 1.07 12.24
N GLY A 182 1.35 1.22 11.22
CA GLY A 182 2.77 1.45 11.43
C GLY A 182 3.50 1.76 10.14
N ASN A 183 4.56 2.55 10.26
CA ASN A 183 5.49 2.90 9.20
C ASN A 183 6.89 2.46 9.63
N ILE A 184 7.52 1.63 8.82
CA ILE A 184 8.97 1.42 8.84
C ILE A 184 9.56 2.20 7.68
N ARG A 185 10.63 2.93 7.98
CA ARG A 185 11.50 3.51 6.97
C ARG A 185 12.73 2.61 6.88
N PRO A 186 12.96 1.88 5.76
CA PRO A 186 14.22 1.20 5.57
C PRO A 186 15.35 2.25 5.59
N PRO A 187 16.53 1.92 6.16
CA PRO A 187 17.60 2.88 6.30
C PRO A 187 18.19 3.22 4.93
N ASN A 188 18.73 4.43 4.78
CA ASN A 188 19.46 4.80 3.57
C ASN A 188 20.81 4.06 3.54
N PHE A 189 20.98 3.14 2.59
CA PHE A 189 22.21 2.36 2.38
C PHE A 189 23.27 3.18 1.61
N ALA A 190 23.61 4.36 2.11
CA ALA A 190 24.57 5.27 1.48
C ALA A 190 25.91 4.57 1.17
N ASN A 191 26.46 4.80 -0.02
CA ASN A 191 27.66 4.14 -0.56
C ASN A 191 27.56 2.60 -0.76
N ALA A 192 26.35 2.03 -0.71
CA ALA A 192 26.06 0.68 -1.17
C ALA A 192 24.91 0.69 -2.21
N GLN A 193 24.90 -0.29 -3.11
CA GLN A 193 23.72 -0.62 -3.91
C GLN A 193 22.91 -1.69 -3.16
N SER A 194 21.58 -1.67 -3.27
CA SER A 194 20.69 -2.56 -2.50
C SER A 194 19.64 -3.24 -3.38
N GLU A 195 19.46 -4.55 -3.20
CA GLU A 195 18.39 -5.35 -3.79
C GLU A 195 17.45 -5.86 -2.67
N THR A 196 16.14 -5.83 -2.90
CA THR A 196 15.15 -6.31 -1.91
C THR A 196 14.97 -7.83 -2.04
N LEU A 197 15.46 -8.59 -1.07
CA LEU A 197 15.31 -10.06 -1.02
C LEU A 197 13.96 -10.50 -0.45
N LYS A 198 13.36 -9.68 0.42
CA LYS A 198 12.05 -9.92 1.01
C LYS A 198 11.39 -8.59 1.38
N GLU A 199 10.35 -8.22 0.64
CA GLU A 199 9.59 -6.96 0.84
C GLU A 199 8.89 -6.90 2.19
N GLN A 200 8.31 -8.02 2.63
CA GLN A 200 7.85 -8.25 4.00
C GLN A 200 7.70 -9.76 4.22
N SER A 201 7.93 -10.21 5.46
CA SER A 201 7.54 -11.53 5.96
C SER A 201 6.92 -11.35 7.34
N VAL A 202 5.88 -12.10 7.68
CA VAL A 202 5.21 -12.02 8.98
C VAL A 202 5.10 -13.41 9.59
N TYR A 203 5.62 -13.59 10.80
CA TYR A 203 5.64 -14.90 11.48
C TYR A 203 5.61 -14.78 13.00
N GLY A 204 5.21 -15.84 13.71
CA GLY A 204 5.30 -15.91 15.16
C GLY A 204 6.68 -16.38 15.64
N LYS A 205 7.23 -15.77 16.69
CA LYS A 205 8.47 -16.23 17.36
C LYS A 205 8.37 -16.05 18.87
N THR A 206 8.70 -17.10 19.62
CA THR A 206 8.81 -17.05 21.08
C THR A 206 10.21 -16.63 21.50
N ILE A 207 10.32 -15.67 22.42
CA ILE A 207 11.58 -15.19 23.00
C ILE A 207 11.39 -15.11 24.51
N ASN A 208 12.23 -15.78 25.29
CA ASN A 208 12.17 -15.83 26.77
C ASN A 208 10.76 -16.19 27.30
N GLY A 209 10.11 -17.17 26.67
CA GLY A 209 8.75 -17.61 26.99
C GLY A 209 7.63 -16.66 26.56
N GLN A 210 7.93 -15.51 25.94
CA GLN A 210 6.95 -14.56 25.45
C GLN A 210 6.77 -14.70 23.94
N ALA A 211 5.54 -14.81 23.46
CA ALA A 211 5.23 -14.85 22.03
C ALA A 211 5.25 -13.44 21.42
N TYR A 212 5.88 -13.29 20.26
CA TYR A 212 5.88 -12.07 19.45
C TYR A 212 5.41 -12.37 18.03
N THR A 213 4.67 -11.43 17.44
CA THR A 213 4.62 -11.30 15.97
C THR A 213 5.89 -10.61 15.52
N VAL A 214 6.54 -11.18 14.51
CA VAL A 214 7.73 -10.64 13.87
C VAL A 214 7.36 -10.23 12.46
N TYR A 215 7.65 -8.98 12.12
CA TYR A 215 7.70 -8.53 10.74
C TYR A 215 9.18 -8.46 10.32
N GLU A 216 9.56 -9.04 9.19
CA GLU A 216 10.95 -9.14 8.72
C GLU A 216 11.10 -8.62 7.28
N TRP A 217 12.13 -7.81 7.07
CA TRP A 217 12.60 -7.29 5.78
C TRP A 217 14.04 -7.74 5.55
N ARG A 218 14.38 -8.10 4.31
CA ARG A 218 15.75 -8.54 3.96
C ARG A 218 16.23 -7.90 2.66
N TYR A 219 17.47 -7.45 2.67
CA TYR A 219 18.11 -6.73 1.58
C TYR A 219 19.52 -7.27 1.34
N ALA A 220 19.92 -7.47 0.09
CA ALA A 220 21.30 -7.70 -0.30
C ALA A 220 21.96 -6.35 -0.58
N LEU A 221 23.04 -6.04 0.12
CA LEU A 221 23.81 -4.82 0.00
C LEU A 221 25.15 -5.09 -0.65
N PHE A 222 25.57 -4.20 -1.55
CA PHE A 222 26.80 -4.29 -2.32
C PHE A 222 27.59 -2.99 -2.10
N PRO A 223 28.56 -2.95 -1.17
CA PRO A 223 29.33 -1.75 -0.88
C PRO A 223 30.16 -1.30 -2.07
N GLN A 224 30.13 -0.02 -2.41
CA GLN A 224 30.80 0.51 -3.62
C GLN A 224 32.21 1.09 -3.35
N GLN A 225 32.58 1.28 -2.08
CA GLN A 225 33.85 1.89 -1.67
C GLN A 225 34.39 1.23 -0.40
N SER A 226 35.72 1.11 -0.31
CA SER A 226 36.42 0.61 0.89
C SER A 226 36.45 1.64 2.01
N GLY A 227 36.33 1.21 3.26
CA GLY A 227 36.24 2.07 4.44
C GLY A 227 35.29 1.50 5.48
N VAL A 228 34.65 2.37 6.28
CA VAL A 228 33.60 1.96 7.23
C VAL A 228 32.23 2.36 6.66
N LEU A 229 31.50 1.39 6.12
CA LEU A 229 30.11 1.58 5.72
C LEU A 229 29.24 1.64 6.99
N THR A 230 28.58 2.77 7.22
CA THR A 230 27.68 2.96 8.36
C THR A 230 26.23 3.00 7.87
N ILE A 231 25.44 2.00 8.24
CA ILE A 231 24.00 1.97 8.00
C ILE A 231 23.31 2.67 9.19
N PRO A 232 22.55 3.76 8.97
CA PRO A 232 21.88 4.46 10.07
C PRO A 232 20.84 3.55 10.73
N GLY A 233 20.71 3.69 12.06
CA GLY A 233 19.74 2.92 12.84
C GLY A 233 18.31 3.20 12.36
N PRO A 234 17.57 2.20 11.85
CA PRO A 234 16.20 2.42 11.38
C PRO A 234 15.26 2.76 12.54
N MET A 235 14.13 3.39 12.19
CA MET A 235 13.08 3.76 13.14
C MET A 235 11.72 3.24 12.67
N PHE A 236 10.98 2.71 13.64
CA PHE A 236 9.57 2.36 13.57
C PHE A 236 8.76 3.44 14.28
N THR A 237 7.64 3.87 13.67
CA THR A 237 6.59 4.63 14.36
C THR A 237 5.22 4.05 13.99
N GLY A 238 4.32 3.88 14.95
CA GLY A 238 2.99 3.31 14.71
C GLY A 238 2.10 3.24 15.94
N MET A 239 1.10 2.36 15.89
CA MET A 239 0.08 2.20 16.93
C MET A 239 -0.23 0.71 17.16
N LEU A 240 -0.13 0.27 18.42
CA LEU A 240 -0.47 -1.10 18.84
C LEU A 240 -1.75 -1.12 19.67
N SER A 241 -2.50 -2.22 19.58
CA SER A 241 -3.46 -2.63 20.60
C SER A 241 -2.77 -3.61 21.56
N LEU A 242 -2.46 -3.15 22.77
CA LEU A 242 -1.81 -3.91 23.83
C LEU A 242 -2.80 -4.10 24.99
N GLY A 243 -3.28 -5.33 25.19
CA GLY A 243 -4.27 -5.65 26.23
C GLY A 243 -5.59 -4.87 26.06
N GLY A 244 -5.99 -4.59 24.82
CA GLY A 244 -7.17 -3.77 24.48
C GLY A 244 -6.95 -2.25 24.53
N ARG A 245 -5.79 -1.77 25.00
CA ARG A 245 -5.45 -0.34 25.00
C ARG A 245 -4.69 0.04 23.73
N GLN A 246 -5.11 1.13 23.09
CA GLN A 246 -4.38 1.72 21.98
C GLN A 246 -3.20 2.53 22.51
N LYS A 247 -1.98 2.17 22.09
CA LYS A 247 -0.75 2.90 22.40
C LYS A 247 -0.08 3.37 21.13
N GLY A 248 0.35 4.63 21.10
CA GLY A 248 1.37 5.07 20.16
C GLY A 248 2.70 4.42 20.50
N ILE A 249 3.48 4.02 19.50
CA ILE A 249 4.78 3.37 19.70
C ILE A 249 5.86 3.94 18.79
N GLN A 250 7.08 3.99 19.32
CA GLN A 250 8.28 4.37 18.60
C GLN A 250 9.41 3.44 19.04
N ALA A 251 10.15 2.88 18.07
CA ALA A 251 11.30 2.02 18.35
C ALA A 251 12.42 2.30 17.34
N SER A 252 13.65 2.33 17.80
CA SER A 252 14.84 2.44 16.96
C SER A 252 15.77 1.25 17.22
N ALA A 253 16.46 0.82 16.16
CA ALA A 253 17.61 -0.07 16.29
C ALA A 253 18.91 0.75 16.23
N GLU A 254 20.03 0.17 16.65
CA GLU A 254 21.33 0.83 16.61
C GLU A 254 21.88 0.90 15.16
N ALA A 255 22.81 1.83 14.93
CA ALA A 255 23.47 1.98 13.63
C ALA A 255 24.54 0.91 13.43
N ILE A 256 24.49 0.19 12.30
CA ILE A 256 25.42 -0.90 11.99
C ILE A 256 26.65 -0.31 11.29
N LYS A 257 27.85 -0.78 11.69
CA LYS A 257 29.11 -0.48 11.01
C LYS A 257 29.67 -1.76 10.39
N ILE A 258 29.98 -1.69 9.09
CA ILE A 258 30.58 -2.77 8.31
C ILE A 258 31.95 -2.29 7.85
N LYS A 259 33.00 -3.09 8.07
CA LYS A 259 34.35 -2.83 7.54
C LYS A 259 34.42 -3.34 6.10
N VAL A 260 34.64 -2.44 5.16
CA VAL A 260 34.73 -2.75 3.72
C VAL A 260 36.20 -2.72 3.29
N LEU A 261 36.74 -3.90 3.01
CA LEU A 261 38.11 -4.12 2.54
C LEU A 261 38.26 -3.68 1.07
N PRO A 262 39.41 -3.10 0.68
CA PRO A 262 39.70 -2.78 -0.72
C PRO A 262 39.85 -4.06 -1.56
N ILE A 263 39.63 -3.92 -2.86
CA ILE A 263 39.90 -4.99 -3.85
C ILE A 263 41.39 -5.37 -3.75
N PRO A 264 41.76 -6.67 -3.69
CA PRO A 264 43.15 -7.10 -3.70
C PRO A 264 43.91 -6.56 -4.92
N GLN A 265 45.20 -6.25 -4.75
CA GLN A 265 46.02 -5.74 -5.85
C GLN A 265 46.25 -6.78 -6.96
N ASN A 266 46.50 -6.30 -8.17
CA ASN A 266 46.82 -7.10 -9.36
C ASN A 266 45.74 -8.14 -9.75
N THR A 267 44.47 -7.71 -9.67
CA THR A 267 43.29 -8.58 -9.79
C THR A 267 42.68 -8.55 -11.21
N PRO A 268 42.66 -9.67 -11.96
CA PRO A 268 41.80 -9.84 -13.15
C PRO A 268 40.30 -9.81 -12.74
N PRO A 269 39.34 -9.56 -13.66
CA PRO A 269 37.99 -9.05 -13.38
C PRO A 269 37.40 -9.42 -12.02
N TRP A 270 37.19 -8.40 -11.19
CA TRP A 270 36.81 -8.56 -9.79
C TRP A 270 35.39 -9.14 -9.65
N LEU A 271 35.33 -10.39 -9.19
CA LEU A 271 34.10 -11.16 -9.04
C LEU A 271 34.04 -11.78 -7.63
N PRO A 272 33.68 -11.02 -6.57
CA PRO A 272 33.60 -11.52 -5.19
C PRO A 272 32.31 -12.32 -4.99
N ALA A 273 32.32 -13.56 -5.44
CA ALA A 273 31.19 -14.47 -5.39
C ALA A 273 31.29 -15.46 -4.21
N ARG A 274 30.17 -16.09 -3.90
CA ARG A 274 30.12 -17.25 -3.00
C ARG A 274 30.44 -18.54 -3.76
N GLN A 275 29.82 -18.70 -4.93
CA GLN A 275 29.98 -19.84 -5.81
C GLN A 275 29.83 -19.39 -7.27
N VAL A 276 30.68 -19.91 -8.17
CA VAL A 276 30.53 -19.77 -9.64
C VAL A 276 30.36 -21.17 -10.24
N ARG A 277 29.27 -21.38 -10.98
CA ARG A 277 28.99 -22.59 -11.76
C ARG A 277 28.84 -22.24 -13.24
N ILE A 278 29.44 -23.06 -14.10
CA ILE A 278 29.28 -23.00 -15.55
C ILE A 278 28.67 -24.34 -15.98
N ASP A 279 27.53 -24.30 -16.67
CA ASP A 279 26.92 -25.45 -17.34
C ASP A 279 26.90 -25.19 -18.85
N GLN A 280 26.93 -26.26 -19.66
CA GLN A 280 26.72 -26.18 -21.11
C GLN A 280 25.62 -27.14 -21.55
N ASN A 281 24.99 -26.81 -22.67
CA ASN A 281 24.10 -27.69 -23.41
C ASN A 281 24.40 -27.58 -24.92
N TRP A 282 24.26 -28.68 -25.65
CA TRP A 282 24.33 -28.71 -27.11
C TRP A 282 22.90 -28.68 -27.66
N LEU A 283 22.61 -27.74 -28.55
CA LEU A 283 21.27 -27.54 -29.12
C LEU A 283 21.02 -28.50 -30.30
N ASN A 284 22.10 -28.91 -30.97
CA ASN A 284 22.13 -29.86 -32.08
C ASN A 284 23.00 -31.07 -31.67
N SER A 285 22.87 -32.23 -32.34
CA SER A 285 23.84 -33.32 -32.18
C SER A 285 25.24 -32.88 -32.63
N VAL A 286 26.26 -33.42 -31.99
CA VAL A 286 27.69 -33.20 -32.30
C VAL A 286 28.38 -34.47 -32.80
N ASP A 287 27.60 -35.50 -33.14
CA ASP A 287 28.10 -36.85 -33.47
C ASP A 287 28.38 -37.03 -34.97
N GLN A 288 27.77 -36.22 -35.82
CA GLN A 288 27.92 -36.21 -37.29
C GLN A 288 27.93 -34.78 -37.83
N VAL A 289 28.91 -33.99 -37.39
CA VAL A 289 29.13 -32.61 -37.87
C VAL A 289 29.93 -32.65 -39.17
N HIS A 290 29.56 -31.82 -40.15
CA HIS A 290 30.29 -31.64 -41.40
C HIS A 290 30.92 -30.23 -41.49
N LEU A 291 31.92 -30.09 -42.37
CA LEU A 291 32.56 -28.80 -42.64
C LEU A 291 31.52 -27.74 -43.09
N GLY A 292 31.37 -26.68 -42.29
CA GLY A 292 30.42 -25.59 -42.54
C GLY A 292 29.06 -25.72 -41.83
N ASP A 293 28.79 -26.83 -41.14
CA ASP A 293 27.58 -26.97 -40.32
C ASP A 293 27.55 -25.97 -39.16
N SER A 294 26.35 -25.58 -38.71
CA SER A 294 26.17 -24.72 -37.54
C SER A 294 25.83 -25.55 -36.30
N ILE A 295 26.74 -25.58 -35.33
CA ILE A 295 26.54 -26.24 -34.05
C ILE A 295 26.04 -25.20 -33.04
N GLY A 296 24.78 -25.32 -32.61
CA GLY A 296 24.26 -24.50 -31.51
C GLY A 296 24.79 -24.96 -30.16
N ARG A 297 25.41 -24.06 -29.39
CA ARG A 297 25.87 -24.28 -28.00
C ARG A 297 25.24 -23.25 -27.07
N GLU A 298 24.57 -23.70 -26.02
CA GLU A 298 24.10 -22.84 -24.93
C GLU A 298 25.03 -22.99 -23.73
N ILE A 299 25.40 -21.87 -23.11
CA ILE A 299 26.25 -21.83 -21.92
C ILE A 299 25.52 -21.01 -20.86
N THR A 300 25.26 -21.61 -19.70
CA THR A 300 24.62 -20.95 -18.56
C THR A 300 25.62 -20.81 -17.43
N ILE A 301 25.85 -19.57 -17.00
CA ILE A 301 26.76 -19.22 -15.91
C ILE A 301 25.93 -18.69 -14.76
N ARG A 302 26.05 -19.29 -13.57
CA ARG A 302 25.36 -18.84 -12.35
C ARG A 302 26.39 -18.45 -11.30
N VAL A 303 26.19 -17.29 -10.69
CA VAL A 303 27.13 -16.68 -9.74
C VAL A 303 26.37 -16.22 -8.51
N GLU A 304 26.62 -16.86 -7.37
CA GLU A 304 25.97 -16.53 -6.10
C GLU A 304 26.67 -15.37 -5.39
N GLY A 305 25.90 -14.48 -4.76
CA GLY A 305 26.41 -13.34 -4.01
C GLY A 305 26.75 -12.11 -4.87
N LEU A 306 26.25 -12.05 -6.10
CA LEU A 306 26.45 -10.92 -7.04
C LEU A 306 25.18 -10.65 -7.86
N LYS A 307 25.06 -9.41 -8.34
CA LYS A 307 24.00 -8.97 -9.27
C LYS A 307 24.38 -9.23 -10.73
N SER A 308 23.39 -9.32 -11.62
CA SER A 308 23.62 -9.45 -13.07
C SER A 308 24.53 -8.34 -13.62
N THR A 309 24.29 -7.11 -13.16
CA THR A 309 25.07 -5.89 -13.47
C THR A 309 26.53 -5.91 -13.01
N GLN A 310 26.97 -6.93 -12.27
CA GLN A 310 28.37 -7.12 -11.85
C GLN A 310 29.10 -8.21 -12.66
N LEU A 311 28.41 -8.93 -13.56
CA LEU A 311 29.04 -9.93 -14.39
C LEU A 311 29.88 -9.27 -15.50
N PRO A 312 31.14 -9.69 -15.71
CA PRO A 312 31.95 -9.20 -16.83
C PRO A 312 31.39 -9.71 -18.16
N LYS A 313 31.73 -9.01 -19.26
CA LYS A 313 31.60 -9.57 -20.60
C LYS A 313 32.57 -10.75 -20.76
N ILE A 314 32.10 -11.82 -21.39
CA ILE A 314 32.85 -13.07 -21.52
C ILE A 314 33.16 -13.27 -23.00
N ASN A 315 34.42 -13.00 -23.37
CA ASN A 315 34.90 -13.23 -24.71
C ASN A 315 35.15 -14.74 -24.90
N ILE A 316 34.49 -15.34 -25.88
CA ILE A 316 34.66 -16.75 -26.24
C ILE A 316 35.33 -16.80 -27.60
N ASP A 317 36.58 -17.21 -27.61
CA ASP A 317 37.33 -17.51 -28.83
C ASP A 317 37.02 -18.95 -29.30
N GLY A 318 37.11 -19.19 -30.61
CA GLY A 318 37.08 -20.54 -31.20
C GLY A 318 38.47 -21.08 -31.51
N GLY A 319 39.50 -20.23 -31.49
CA GLY A 319 40.82 -20.56 -31.99
C GLY A 319 40.87 -20.50 -33.51
N LYS A 320 41.65 -21.39 -34.13
CA LYS A 320 41.99 -21.31 -35.56
C LYS A 320 40.95 -21.94 -36.49
N ASP A 321 40.37 -23.06 -36.07
CA ASP A 321 39.65 -23.99 -36.96
C ASP A 321 38.13 -24.03 -36.69
N LEU A 322 37.65 -23.09 -35.86
CA LEU A 322 36.26 -22.94 -35.42
C LEU A 322 35.92 -21.46 -35.33
N LYS A 323 34.87 -21.00 -36.03
CA LYS A 323 34.32 -19.65 -35.87
C LYS A 323 33.20 -19.66 -34.84
N VAL A 324 33.19 -18.65 -33.97
CA VAL A 324 32.19 -18.49 -32.90
C VAL A 324 31.39 -17.21 -33.17
N TYR A 325 30.07 -17.35 -33.22
CA TYR A 325 29.13 -16.23 -33.27
C TYR A 325 28.24 -16.28 -32.03
N ILE A 326 27.89 -15.10 -31.48
CA ILE A 326 26.95 -15.00 -30.35
C ILE A 326 25.58 -14.68 -30.92
N ASP A 327 24.66 -15.64 -30.86
CA ASP A 327 23.29 -15.50 -31.36
C ASP A 327 22.44 -14.66 -30.39
N SER A 328 22.66 -14.85 -29.09
CA SER A 328 22.07 -14.00 -28.04
C SER A 328 22.84 -14.11 -26.71
N GLU A 329 22.84 -12.99 -25.98
CA GLU A 329 23.30 -12.88 -24.59
C GLU A 329 22.12 -12.42 -23.74
N GLN A 330 21.85 -13.14 -22.64
CA GLN A 330 20.77 -12.83 -21.71
C GLN A 330 21.30 -12.75 -20.28
N ASP A 331 21.15 -11.59 -19.64
CA ASP A 331 21.49 -11.36 -18.24
C ASP A 331 20.23 -11.30 -17.38
N GLY A 332 20.22 -12.09 -16.30
CA GLY A 332 19.15 -12.14 -15.31
C GLY A 332 19.70 -12.30 -13.89
N GLN A 333 18.83 -12.14 -12.90
CA GLN A 333 19.17 -12.42 -11.51
C GLN A 333 17.98 -13.02 -10.76
N GLN A 334 18.27 -13.96 -9.86
CA GLN A 334 17.29 -14.54 -8.94
C GLN A 334 17.50 -13.96 -7.55
N LEU A 335 16.43 -13.49 -6.92
CA LEU A 335 16.42 -12.95 -5.57
C LEU A 335 15.78 -13.97 -4.63
N ASN A 336 16.48 -14.37 -3.57
CA ASN A 336 15.97 -15.33 -2.59
C ASN A 336 16.45 -14.99 -1.16
N SER A 337 16.01 -15.76 -0.16
CA SER A 337 16.36 -15.53 1.25
C SER A 337 17.84 -15.62 1.58
N ASN A 338 18.66 -16.14 0.67
CA ASN A 338 20.09 -16.38 0.85
C ASN A 338 20.95 -15.42 0.01
N GLY A 339 20.32 -14.53 -0.77
CA GLY A 339 21.02 -13.50 -1.54
C GLY A 339 20.51 -13.32 -2.97
N VAL A 340 21.39 -12.73 -3.79
CA VAL A 340 21.25 -12.59 -5.23
C VAL A 340 22.09 -13.66 -5.92
N THR A 341 21.50 -14.34 -6.89
CA THR A 341 22.22 -15.21 -7.83
C THR A 341 22.12 -14.59 -9.23
N ALA A 342 23.23 -14.06 -9.73
CA ALA A 342 23.33 -13.60 -11.10
C ALA A 342 23.37 -14.79 -12.07
N ILE A 343 22.74 -14.64 -13.23
CA ILE A 343 22.68 -15.64 -14.29
C ILE A 343 23.00 -14.94 -15.62
N LYS A 344 24.00 -15.45 -16.35
CA LYS A 344 24.29 -15.07 -17.73
C LYS A 344 24.14 -16.30 -18.62
N THR A 345 23.28 -16.21 -19.62
CA THR A 345 23.08 -17.26 -20.63
C THR A 345 23.56 -16.75 -21.98
N LEU A 346 24.44 -17.52 -22.62
CA LEU A 346 25.01 -17.25 -23.93
C LEU A 346 24.58 -18.35 -24.90
N LYS A 347 23.97 -17.98 -26.03
CA LYS A 347 23.72 -18.88 -27.16
C LYS A 347 24.70 -18.57 -28.27
N LEU A 348 25.37 -19.61 -28.76
CA LEU A 348 26.45 -19.52 -29.73
C LEU A 348 26.17 -20.41 -30.93
N ALA A 349 26.37 -19.89 -32.14
CA ALA A 349 26.56 -20.69 -33.34
C ALA A 349 28.07 -20.91 -33.54
N LEU A 350 28.50 -22.18 -33.50
CA LEU A 350 29.87 -22.57 -33.79
C LEU A 350 29.92 -23.17 -35.20
N VAL A 351 30.79 -22.66 -36.06
CA VAL A 351 30.94 -23.10 -37.46
C VAL A 351 32.36 -23.62 -37.69
N PRO A 352 32.55 -24.94 -37.88
CA PRO A 352 33.86 -25.52 -38.19
C PRO A 352 34.41 -25.02 -39.52
N THR A 353 35.72 -24.77 -39.58
CA THR A 353 36.41 -24.34 -40.81
C THR A 353 37.53 -25.29 -41.25
N ALA A 354 37.70 -26.43 -40.57
CA ALA A 354 38.54 -27.54 -40.98
C ALA A 354 37.84 -28.88 -40.73
N THR A 355 38.29 -29.94 -41.40
CA THR A 355 37.85 -31.33 -41.18
C THR A 355 38.78 -32.08 -40.23
N GLY A 356 38.31 -33.21 -39.71
CA GLY A 356 38.98 -33.98 -38.66
C GLY A 356 38.54 -33.56 -37.25
N THR A 357 39.34 -33.90 -36.25
CA THR A 357 39.02 -33.57 -34.85
C THR A 357 39.32 -32.10 -34.55
N ILE A 358 38.30 -31.27 -34.39
CA ILE A 358 38.44 -29.90 -33.86
C ILE A 358 38.34 -29.91 -32.33
N THR A 359 39.01 -28.97 -31.67
CA THR A 359 38.91 -28.77 -30.22
C THR A 359 38.13 -27.48 -29.94
N VAL A 360 36.93 -27.62 -29.40
CA VAL A 360 36.18 -26.49 -28.80
C VAL A 360 36.93 -26.08 -27.53
N PRO A 361 37.44 -24.84 -27.41
CA PRO A 361 38.33 -24.46 -26.32
C PRO A 361 37.62 -24.43 -24.96
N LYS A 362 38.41 -24.62 -23.90
CA LYS A 362 37.93 -24.52 -22.51
C LYS A 362 37.57 -23.06 -22.18
N ILE A 363 36.55 -22.86 -21.36
CA ILE A 363 36.15 -21.54 -20.86
C ILE A 363 36.43 -21.49 -19.37
N SER A 364 37.26 -20.54 -18.94
CA SER A 364 37.67 -20.39 -17.55
C SER A 364 37.27 -19.03 -16.98
N ILE A 365 36.57 -19.03 -15.85
CA ILE A 365 36.19 -17.84 -15.10
C ILE A 365 37.01 -17.84 -13.82
N ARG A 366 37.91 -16.86 -13.67
CA ARG A 366 38.60 -16.59 -12.39
C ARG A 366 37.73 -15.67 -11.54
N TRP A 367 37.59 -16.01 -10.27
CA TRP A 367 36.74 -15.30 -9.31
C TRP A 367 37.36 -15.29 -7.92
N TRP A 368 36.89 -14.40 -7.05
CA TRP A 368 37.29 -14.36 -5.65
C TRP A 368 36.23 -15.09 -4.81
N ASN A 369 36.61 -16.21 -4.23
CA ASN A 369 35.71 -16.97 -3.36
C ASN A 369 35.65 -16.29 -2.00
N THR A 370 34.47 -15.81 -1.64
CA THR A 370 34.23 -15.02 -0.43
C THR A 370 34.15 -15.85 0.86
N GLU A 371 33.97 -17.18 0.77
CA GLU A 371 34.01 -18.09 1.92
C GLU A 371 35.44 -18.51 2.27
N SER A 372 36.25 -18.86 1.26
CA SER A 372 37.66 -19.28 1.43
C SER A 372 38.67 -18.13 1.34
N GLN A 373 38.21 -16.91 1.02
CA GLN A 373 39.00 -15.67 0.90
C GLN A 373 40.24 -15.80 -0.01
N HIS A 374 40.09 -16.50 -1.13
CA HIS A 374 41.15 -16.73 -2.12
C HIS A 374 40.59 -16.72 -3.54
N PHE A 375 41.46 -16.53 -4.54
CA PHE A 375 41.09 -16.70 -5.94
C PHE A 375 40.86 -18.18 -6.27
N GLN A 376 39.76 -18.44 -6.97
CA GLN A 376 39.43 -19.73 -7.56
C GLN A 376 39.19 -19.56 -9.08
N VAL A 377 39.20 -20.67 -9.80
CA VAL A 377 38.87 -20.70 -11.23
C VAL A 377 37.83 -21.80 -11.43
N THR A 378 36.67 -21.44 -11.97
CA THR A 378 35.70 -22.42 -12.47
C THR A 378 35.95 -22.60 -13.96
N GLU A 379 36.19 -23.83 -14.40
CA GLU A 379 36.45 -24.15 -15.80
C GLU A 379 35.37 -25.08 -16.37
N LEU A 380 34.89 -24.73 -17.56
CA LEU A 380 34.20 -25.63 -18.47
C LEU A 380 35.25 -26.23 -19.41
N ALA A 381 35.41 -27.55 -19.37
CA ALA A 381 36.47 -28.25 -20.09
C ALA A 381 36.41 -28.05 -21.62
N ALA A 382 37.55 -28.19 -22.28
CA ALA A 382 37.61 -28.28 -23.74
C ALA A 382 36.93 -29.58 -24.21
N GLN A 383 36.25 -29.53 -25.35
CA GLN A 383 35.56 -30.69 -25.91
C GLN A 383 36.00 -30.89 -27.36
N ASN A 384 36.39 -32.11 -27.71
CA ASN A 384 36.68 -32.47 -29.09
C ASN A 384 35.39 -32.83 -29.83
N ILE A 385 35.31 -32.44 -31.11
CA ILE A 385 34.22 -32.75 -32.03
C ILE A 385 34.86 -33.27 -33.33
N GLU A 386 34.31 -34.34 -33.90
CA GLU A 386 34.76 -34.86 -35.18
C GLU A 386 33.98 -34.20 -36.33
N VAL A 387 34.71 -33.62 -37.29
CA VAL A 387 34.14 -32.86 -38.40
C VAL A 387 34.43 -33.58 -39.72
N LEU A 388 33.39 -34.16 -40.30
CA LEU A 388 33.39 -34.85 -41.57
C LEU A 388 33.53 -33.85 -42.74
N ALA A 389 33.92 -34.35 -43.92
CA ALA A 389 33.91 -33.54 -45.13
C ALA A 389 32.47 -33.10 -45.47
N ALA A 390 32.32 -31.89 -46.04
CA ALA A 390 31.01 -31.39 -46.47
C ALA A 390 30.35 -32.38 -47.45
N LEU A 391 29.03 -32.59 -47.28
CA LEU A 391 28.24 -33.62 -47.99
C LEU A 391 28.18 -33.48 -49.53
N ASN A 392 28.82 -32.47 -50.12
CA ASN A 392 28.99 -32.31 -51.56
C ASN A 392 30.42 -31.84 -51.94
N SER A 393 31.43 -32.65 -51.65
CA SER A 393 32.80 -32.45 -52.16
C SER A 393 32.93 -32.85 -53.64
N ILE A 394 32.21 -32.17 -54.54
CA ILE A 394 32.46 -32.28 -55.99
C ILE A 394 33.79 -31.60 -56.31
N ALA A 395 34.70 -32.33 -56.95
CA ALA A 395 36.05 -31.85 -57.27
C ALA A 395 36.03 -30.66 -58.25
N PRO A 396 37.02 -29.74 -58.18
CA PRO A 396 37.09 -28.58 -59.07
C PRO A 396 37.54 -28.98 -60.48
N THR A 397 36.57 -29.29 -61.35
CA THR A 397 36.83 -29.47 -62.79
C THR A 397 37.05 -28.12 -63.49
N THR A 398 38.02 -28.07 -64.41
CA THR A 398 38.36 -26.88 -65.19
C THR A 398 37.21 -26.36 -66.07
N PRO A 399 37.17 -25.05 -66.38
CA PRO A 399 36.09 -24.45 -67.15
C PRO A 399 36.03 -24.96 -68.59
N ILE A 400 34.82 -25.20 -69.08
CA ILE A 400 34.50 -25.37 -70.51
C ILE A 400 33.35 -24.43 -70.82
N ASP A 401 33.49 -23.69 -71.91
CA ASP A 401 32.56 -22.64 -72.31
C ASP A 401 31.31 -23.19 -73.00
N GLY A 402 30.22 -22.43 -72.87
CA GLY A 402 28.93 -22.53 -73.57
C GLY A 402 28.42 -23.86 -74.16
N GLN A 403 27.25 -24.29 -73.67
CA GLN A 403 26.03 -24.04 -74.46
C GLN A 403 24.72 -24.08 -73.64
N THR A 404 23.71 -23.41 -74.20
CA THR A 404 22.42 -23.09 -73.57
C THR A 404 21.51 -24.30 -73.41
N THR A 405 21.06 -24.56 -72.17
CA THR A 405 19.87 -25.39 -71.90
C THR A 405 18.85 -24.58 -71.11
N THR A 406 17.60 -24.60 -71.54
CA THR A 406 16.52 -23.74 -71.03
C THR A 406 16.11 -24.13 -69.61
N VAL A 407 16.36 -23.25 -68.64
CA VAL A 407 15.64 -23.32 -67.36
C VAL A 407 14.22 -22.80 -67.60
N VAL A 408 13.24 -23.67 -67.44
CA VAL A 408 11.83 -23.25 -67.38
C VAL A 408 11.64 -22.49 -66.07
N SER A 409 11.66 -21.16 -66.16
CA SER A 409 11.24 -20.32 -65.03
C SER A 409 9.76 -20.54 -64.79
N GLU A 410 9.41 -21.29 -63.75
CA GLU A 410 8.05 -21.37 -63.23
C GLU A 410 7.68 -20.00 -62.64
N HIS A 411 7.20 -19.12 -63.52
CA HIS A 411 6.72 -17.80 -63.15
C HIS A 411 5.37 -17.95 -62.46
N ASN A 412 5.41 -18.33 -61.19
CA ASN A 412 4.33 -18.04 -60.25
C ASN A 412 4.12 -16.53 -60.27
N SER A 413 3.08 -16.12 -61.01
CA SER A 413 2.63 -14.74 -61.16
C SER A 413 1.87 -14.30 -59.91
N ASP A 414 2.51 -14.48 -58.76
CA ASP A 414 1.91 -14.19 -57.46
C ASP A 414 1.65 -12.69 -57.35
N SER A 415 0.40 -12.37 -57.02
CA SER A 415 -0.20 -11.14 -57.52
C SER A 415 0.28 -9.91 -56.74
N GLY A 416 0.63 -8.83 -57.46
CA GLY A 416 1.10 -7.58 -56.88
C GLY A 416 0.12 -6.89 -55.91
N TYR A 417 -1.10 -7.42 -55.73
CA TYR A 417 -2.08 -6.95 -54.77
C TYR A 417 -1.60 -7.01 -53.32
N TRP A 418 -0.70 -7.92 -52.94
CA TRP A 418 -0.20 -7.99 -51.55
C TRP A 418 0.58 -6.72 -51.13
N PHE A 419 1.29 -6.09 -52.07
CA PHE A 419 1.95 -4.79 -51.85
C PHE A 419 0.93 -3.67 -51.63
N TYR A 420 -0.16 -3.64 -52.41
CA TYR A 420 -1.21 -2.64 -52.23
C TYR A 420 -2.02 -2.86 -50.94
N ILE A 421 -2.29 -4.12 -50.56
CA ILE A 421 -2.97 -4.46 -49.30
C ILE A 421 -2.14 -4.01 -48.09
N SER A 422 -0.84 -4.32 -48.07
CA SER A 422 0.06 -3.89 -46.99
C SER A 422 0.24 -2.37 -46.94
N LEU A 423 0.32 -1.69 -48.09
CA LEU A 423 0.33 -0.22 -48.17
C LEU A 423 -0.95 0.40 -47.58
N ILE A 424 -2.13 -0.12 -47.94
CA ILE A 424 -3.43 0.31 -47.39
C ILE A 424 -3.46 0.09 -45.87
N MET A 425 -3.00 -1.08 -45.39
CA MET A 425 -2.94 -1.41 -43.96
C MET A 425 -2.10 -0.39 -43.16
N VAL A 426 -0.96 0.03 -43.70
CA VAL A 426 -0.08 1.05 -43.09
C VAL A 426 -0.73 2.44 -43.09
N VAL A 427 -1.41 2.84 -44.17
CA VAL A 427 -2.16 4.11 -44.23
C VAL A 427 -3.34 4.12 -43.24
N LEU A 428 -4.00 2.98 -43.03
CA LEU A 428 -5.08 2.82 -42.06
C LEU A 428 -4.54 2.90 -40.61
N TRP A 429 -3.37 2.31 -40.34
CA TRP A 429 -2.66 2.45 -39.06
C TRP A 429 -2.21 3.90 -38.78
N LEU A 430 -1.64 4.59 -39.77
CA LEU A 430 -1.20 5.98 -39.60
C LEU A 430 -2.38 6.94 -39.43
N SER A 431 -3.48 6.74 -40.15
CA SER A 431 -4.69 7.56 -40.01
C SER A 431 -5.41 7.34 -38.67
N THR A 432 -5.51 6.10 -38.18
CA THR A 432 -6.06 5.82 -36.84
C THR A 432 -5.18 6.39 -35.72
N LEU A 433 -3.86 6.25 -35.81
CA LEU A 433 -2.92 6.85 -34.84
C LEU A 433 -3.00 8.39 -34.85
N PHE A 434 -3.10 9.02 -36.03
CA PHE A 434 -3.32 10.46 -36.16
C PHE A 434 -4.68 10.91 -35.61
N TRP A 435 -5.73 10.09 -35.77
CA TRP A 435 -7.07 10.38 -35.24
C TRP A 435 -7.09 10.31 -33.71
N VAL A 436 -6.46 9.28 -33.11
CA VAL A 436 -6.27 9.16 -31.66
C VAL A 436 -5.46 10.35 -31.12
N TYR A 437 -4.38 10.74 -31.80
CA TYR A 437 -3.57 11.91 -31.43
C TYR A 437 -4.39 13.21 -31.45
N ARG A 438 -5.24 13.43 -32.47
CA ARG A 438 -6.17 14.56 -32.52
C ARG A 438 -7.26 14.48 -31.44
N LEU A 439 -7.72 13.29 -31.07
CA LEU A 439 -8.66 13.10 -29.96
C LEU A 439 -8.02 13.52 -28.62
N GLN A 440 -6.78 13.10 -28.36
CA GLN A 440 -6.02 13.49 -27.17
C GLN A 440 -5.73 15.00 -27.14
N GLN A 441 -5.39 15.63 -28.27
CA GLN A 441 -5.25 17.09 -28.33
C GLN A 441 -6.57 17.82 -28.01
N ARG A 442 -7.71 17.34 -28.50
CA ARG A 442 -9.04 17.91 -28.17
C ARG A 442 -9.38 17.76 -26.68
N LEU A 443 -9.09 16.60 -26.08
CA LEU A 443 -9.30 16.37 -24.65
C LEU A 443 -8.39 17.26 -23.78
N ASN A 444 -7.15 17.52 -24.21
CA ASN A 444 -6.25 18.44 -23.52
C ASN A 444 -6.67 19.91 -23.68
N ALA A 445 -7.22 20.32 -24.82
CA ALA A 445 -7.81 21.65 -25.01
C ALA A 445 -9.01 21.89 -24.07
N LEU A 446 -9.84 20.86 -23.84
CA LEU A 446 -10.95 20.91 -22.86
C LEU A 446 -10.43 21.05 -21.42
N LYS A 447 -9.31 20.40 -21.07
CA LYS A 447 -8.66 20.59 -19.76
C LYS A 447 -8.15 22.02 -19.56
N THR A 448 -7.57 22.65 -20.59
CA THR A 448 -7.16 24.07 -20.49
C THR A 448 -8.35 25.02 -20.34
N LEU A 449 -9.49 24.74 -20.98
CA LEU A 449 -10.72 25.54 -20.81
C LEU A 449 -11.32 25.39 -19.40
N SER A 450 -11.24 24.20 -18.79
CA SER A 450 -11.74 23.99 -17.42
C SER A 450 -10.96 24.76 -16.35
N THR A 451 -9.71 25.17 -16.64
CA THR A 451 -8.87 25.98 -15.73
C THR A 451 -9.26 27.47 -15.73
N SER A 452 -9.96 27.98 -16.76
CA SER A 452 -10.31 29.40 -16.87
C SER A 452 -11.69 29.81 -16.32
N ILE A 453 -12.46 28.87 -15.76
CA ILE A 453 -13.90 29.10 -15.42
C ILE A 453 -14.14 29.23 -13.89
N GLN A 454 -13.09 29.23 -13.05
CA GLN A 454 -13.23 29.48 -11.59
C GLN A 454 -13.29 30.96 -11.18
N ALA A 455 -13.73 31.86 -12.06
CA ALA A 455 -14.01 33.26 -11.75
C ALA A 455 -15.48 33.61 -12.02
N HIS A 456 -16.10 34.30 -11.06
CA HIS A 456 -17.46 34.90 -11.09
C HIS A 456 -18.68 33.97 -10.89
N THR A 457 -18.92 33.64 -9.62
CA THR A 457 -20.15 33.95 -8.85
C THR A 457 -21.51 34.01 -9.59
N THR A 458 -22.48 33.15 -9.21
CA THR A 458 -23.81 33.48 -8.59
C THR A 458 -24.77 32.27 -8.56
N LEU A 459 -25.76 32.32 -7.66
CA LEU A 459 -26.90 31.39 -7.49
C LEU A 459 -28.17 32.00 -8.17
N PRO A 460 -29.29 31.27 -8.43
CA PRO A 460 -29.75 30.07 -7.72
C PRO A 460 -30.45 28.98 -8.60
N GLU A 461 -31.21 28.11 -7.91
CA GLU A 461 -32.33 27.26 -8.38
C GLU A 461 -32.02 25.80 -8.78
N VAL A 462 -33.05 24.95 -8.76
CA VAL A 462 -32.96 23.55 -8.33
C VAL A 462 -33.30 22.54 -9.43
N LYS A 463 -32.37 21.61 -9.74
CA LYS A 463 -32.67 20.19 -10.00
C LYS A 463 -31.41 19.31 -10.13
N ALA A 464 -31.59 18.04 -9.73
CA ALA A 464 -30.72 16.86 -9.93
C ALA A 464 -29.30 16.88 -9.31
N LEU A 465 -28.92 15.74 -8.74
CA LEU A 465 -27.54 15.42 -8.34
C LEU A 465 -26.75 14.90 -9.54
N PRO A 466 -25.43 15.14 -9.64
CA PRO A 466 -24.61 14.63 -10.73
C PRO A 466 -24.37 13.12 -10.60
N VAL A 467 -24.40 12.42 -11.73
CA VAL A 467 -24.12 10.98 -11.82
C VAL A 467 -22.60 10.75 -11.87
N GLU A 468 -22.07 9.96 -10.92
CA GLU A 468 -20.72 9.39 -11.01
C GLU A 468 -20.60 8.53 -12.28
N SER A 469 -19.45 8.55 -12.96
CA SER A 469 -19.37 8.04 -14.34
C SER A 469 -19.84 6.58 -14.45
N LEU A 470 -20.62 6.26 -15.49
CA LEU A 470 -21.28 4.95 -15.64
C LEU A 470 -20.33 3.73 -15.46
N PRO A 471 -19.04 3.75 -15.92
CA PRO A 471 -18.10 2.67 -15.63
C PRO A 471 -17.84 2.46 -14.12
N GLN A 472 -17.79 3.54 -13.33
CA GLN A 472 -17.62 3.46 -11.87
C GLN A 472 -18.86 2.87 -11.21
N PHE A 473 -20.06 3.30 -11.62
CA PHE A 473 -21.33 2.74 -11.12
C PHE A 473 -21.46 1.24 -11.43
N TYR A 474 -21.09 0.81 -12.64
CA TYR A 474 -21.05 -0.61 -13.03
C TYR A 474 -20.07 -1.42 -12.15
N HIS A 475 -18.83 -0.96 -12.00
CA HIS A 475 -17.83 -1.65 -11.17
C HIS A 475 -18.20 -1.69 -9.68
N GLN A 476 -18.72 -0.61 -9.10
CA GLN A 476 -19.21 -0.60 -7.71
C GLN A 476 -20.37 -1.59 -7.51
N THR A 477 -21.32 -1.64 -8.45
CA THR A 477 -22.46 -2.57 -8.41
C THR A 477 -22.00 -4.03 -8.43
N LEU A 478 -21.10 -4.41 -9.34
CA LEU A 478 -20.53 -5.76 -9.38
C LEU A 478 -19.72 -6.09 -8.12
N GLN A 479 -18.94 -5.13 -7.59
CA GLN A 479 -18.20 -5.32 -6.35
C GLN A 479 -19.15 -5.57 -5.17
N LYS A 480 -20.26 -4.84 -5.09
CA LYS A 480 -21.26 -5.01 -4.03
C LYS A 480 -21.95 -6.39 -4.13
N LEU A 481 -22.39 -6.80 -5.33
CA LEU A 481 -22.98 -8.13 -5.56
C LEU A 481 -22.03 -9.27 -5.16
N ARG A 482 -20.74 -9.17 -5.52
CA ARG A 482 -19.74 -10.20 -5.15
C ARG A 482 -19.44 -10.24 -3.65
N LEU A 483 -19.41 -9.10 -2.96
CA LEU A 483 -19.10 -9.03 -1.53
C LEU A 483 -20.28 -9.40 -0.62
N GLU A 484 -21.51 -9.12 -1.04
CA GLU A 484 -22.70 -9.32 -0.20
C GLU A 484 -23.48 -10.60 -0.55
N GLN A 485 -23.44 -11.05 -1.81
CA GLN A 485 -24.23 -12.19 -2.32
C GLN A 485 -23.37 -13.34 -2.86
N HIS A 486 -22.03 -13.24 -2.80
CA HIS A 486 -21.08 -14.21 -3.36
C HIS A 486 -21.24 -14.53 -4.86
N ILE A 487 -21.94 -13.67 -5.61
CA ILE A 487 -22.14 -13.82 -7.06
C ILE A 487 -20.83 -13.52 -7.80
N GLU A 488 -20.31 -14.49 -8.56
CA GLU A 488 -19.07 -14.33 -9.32
C GLU A 488 -19.30 -13.92 -10.78
N SER A 489 -20.36 -14.43 -11.44
CA SER A 489 -20.77 -14.09 -12.81
C SER A 489 -22.12 -13.36 -12.86
N LEU A 490 -22.33 -12.49 -13.86
CA LEU A 490 -23.64 -11.88 -14.12
C LEU A 490 -24.72 -12.92 -14.48
N HIS A 491 -24.32 -14.13 -14.90
CA HIS A 491 -25.24 -15.20 -15.24
C HIS A 491 -25.86 -15.88 -14.01
N ASP A 492 -25.28 -15.69 -12.81
CA ASP A 492 -25.72 -16.32 -11.56
C ASP A 492 -26.72 -15.44 -10.76
N ILE A 493 -27.19 -14.33 -11.34
CA ILE A 493 -28.11 -13.38 -10.71
C ILE A 493 -29.55 -13.92 -10.81
N GLU A 494 -30.14 -14.33 -9.68
CA GLU A 494 -31.51 -14.89 -9.61
C GLU A 494 -32.63 -13.92 -10.06
N ASN A 495 -32.40 -12.61 -10.01
CA ASN A 495 -33.37 -11.61 -10.48
C ASN A 495 -33.14 -11.32 -11.99
N PRO A 496 -34.03 -11.80 -12.88
CA PRO A 496 -33.84 -11.65 -14.33
C PRO A 496 -33.88 -10.19 -14.78
N LEU A 497 -34.59 -9.31 -14.08
CA LEU A 497 -34.72 -7.90 -14.44
C LEU A 497 -33.44 -7.13 -14.07
N LEU A 498 -32.86 -7.40 -12.89
CA LEU A 498 -31.55 -6.86 -12.52
C LEU A 498 -30.44 -7.39 -13.44
N GLN A 499 -30.48 -8.68 -13.79
CA GLN A 499 -29.56 -9.34 -14.72
C GLN A 499 -29.60 -8.70 -16.11
N GLU A 500 -30.80 -8.55 -16.70
CA GLU A 500 -30.99 -7.94 -18.02
C GLU A 500 -30.45 -6.51 -18.07
N GLN A 501 -30.77 -5.69 -17.07
CA GLN A 501 -30.33 -4.28 -17.03
C GLN A 501 -28.82 -4.14 -16.83
N LEU A 502 -28.18 -4.98 -16.00
CA LEU A 502 -26.72 -4.98 -15.86
C LEU A 502 -26.01 -5.44 -17.13
N LEU A 503 -26.56 -6.42 -17.84
CA LEU A 503 -26.01 -6.94 -19.09
C LEU A 503 -26.25 -5.97 -20.27
N ALA A 504 -27.33 -5.19 -20.25
CA ALA A 504 -27.53 -4.05 -21.15
C ALA A 504 -26.51 -2.92 -20.88
N LEU A 505 -26.25 -2.59 -19.61
CA LEU A 505 -25.22 -1.63 -19.21
C LEU A 505 -23.81 -2.09 -19.61
N GLU A 506 -23.49 -3.39 -19.47
CA GLU A 506 -22.23 -3.96 -19.96
C GLU A 506 -22.08 -3.82 -21.49
N LYS A 507 -23.13 -4.14 -22.25
CA LYS A 507 -23.15 -3.96 -23.72
C LYS A 507 -23.00 -2.50 -24.14
N HIS A 508 -23.58 -1.56 -23.40
CA HIS A 508 -23.36 -0.13 -23.65
C HIS A 508 -21.90 0.26 -23.41
N LEU A 509 -21.33 -0.13 -22.26
CA LEU A 509 -19.98 0.24 -21.84
C LEU A 509 -18.85 -0.37 -22.68
N TYR A 510 -19.02 -1.60 -23.18
CA TYR A 510 -17.95 -2.36 -23.84
C TYR A 510 -18.27 -2.79 -25.29
N GLN A 511 -19.51 -2.65 -25.76
CA GLN A 511 -19.94 -3.07 -27.10
C GLN A 511 -20.67 -1.96 -27.88
N ASN A 512 -20.72 -0.73 -27.35
CA ASN A 512 -21.38 0.44 -27.98
C ASN A 512 -22.87 0.23 -28.31
N ALA A 513 -23.57 -0.64 -27.57
CA ALA A 513 -25.02 -0.78 -27.71
C ALA A 513 -25.78 0.46 -27.21
N GLU A 514 -26.99 0.70 -27.70
CA GLU A 514 -27.90 1.71 -27.15
C GLU A 514 -28.37 1.30 -25.75
N LEU A 515 -28.51 2.28 -24.85
CA LEU A 515 -28.94 2.10 -23.46
C LEU A 515 -30.26 2.82 -23.25
N ALA A 516 -31.21 2.19 -22.55
CA ALA A 516 -32.47 2.83 -22.16
C ALA A 516 -32.22 3.84 -21.03
N ASP A 517 -32.85 5.02 -21.11
CA ASP A 517 -32.67 6.12 -20.14
C ASP A 517 -32.94 5.69 -18.67
N ASP A 518 -33.93 4.83 -18.46
CA ASP A 518 -34.33 4.32 -17.14
C ASP A 518 -33.44 3.19 -16.59
N CYS A 519 -32.40 2.75 -17.32
CA CYS A 519 -31.59 1.58 -16.97
C CYS A 519 -30.90 1.73 -15.59
N ILE A 520 -30.24 2.86 -15.36
CA ILE A 520 -29.53 3.13 -14.09
C ILE A 520 -30.51 3.21 -12.92
N ALA A 521 -31.67 3.85 -13.11
CA ALA A 521 -32.71 3.93 -12.09
C ALA A 521 -33.30 2.55 -11.78
N SER A 522 -33.46 1.69 -12.79
CA SER A 522 -33.94 0.31 -12.65
C SER A 522 -32.96 -0.55 -11.86
N ILE A 523 -31.65 -0.50 -12.17
CA ILE A 523 -30.60 -1.21 -11.42
C ILE A 523 -30.61 -0.76 -9.95
N GLN A 524 -30.63 0.55 -9.68
CA GLN A 524 -30.67 1.08 -8.31
C GLN A 524 -31.93 0.65 -7.54
N LYS A 525 -33.09 0.64 -8.21
CA LYS A 525 -34.36 0.19 -7.62
C LYS A 525 -34.32 -1.30 -7.23
N GLU A 526 -33.88 -2.17 -8.14
CA GLU A 526 -33.83 -3.61 -7.90
C GLU A 526 -32.77 -3.99 -6.85
N MET A 527 -31.60 -3.33 -6.86
CA MET A 527 -30.61 -3.49 -5.78
C MET A 527 -31.18 -3.10 -4.40
N ASN A 528 -31.94 -2.00 -4.32
CA ASN A 528 -32.58 -1.56 -3.08
C ASN A 528 -33.73 -2.49 -2.64
N ALA A 529 -34.41 -3.16 -3.57
CA ALA A 529 -35.37 -4.21 -3.25
C ALA A 529 -34.65 -5.46 -2.68
N PHE A 530 -33.58 -5.92 -3.32
CA PHE A 530 -32.78 -7.08 -2.89
C PHE A 530 -32.22 -6.94 -1.46
N ASN A 531 -31.66 -5.77 -1.14
CA ASN A 531 -31.14 -5.46 0.20
C ASN A 531 -32.23 -5.53 1.29
N LYS A 532 -33.52 -5.43 0.93
CA LYS A 532 -34.64 -5.44 1.87
C LYS A 532 -35.14 -6.86 2.20
N THR A 533 -35.06 -7.79 1.25
CA THR A 533 -35.46 -9.19 1.44
C THR A 533 -34.56 -9.93 2.43
N ASP A 534 -33.23 -9.75 2.34
CA ASP A 534 -32.25 -10.36 3.26
C ASP A 534 -32.48 -9.94 4.72
N HIS A 535 -32.76 -8.66 4.95
CA HIS A 535 -33.04 -8.13 6.28
C HIS A 535 -34.37 -8.66 6.87
N SER A 536 -35.34 -9.05 6.05
CA SER A 536 -36.57 -9.69 6.52
C SER A 536 -36.28 -11.09 7.08
N ALA A 537 -35.58 -11.92 6.30
CA ALA A 537 -35.24 -13.31 6.68
C ALA A 537 -34.43 -13.39 7.99
N LYS A 538 -33.52 -12.43 8.21
CA LYS A 538 -32.73 -12.34 9.46
C LYS A 538 -33.53 -11.89 10.69
N THR A 539 -34.71 -11.30 10.52
CA THR A 539 -35.48 -10.71 11.63
C THR A 539 -36.50 -11.71 12.22
N ASP A 540 -37.23 -12.46 11.38
CA ASP A 540 -38.21 -13.46 11.86
C ASP A 540 -37.55 -14.63 12.62
N SER A 541 -36.35 -15.03 12.19
CA SER A 541 -35.53 -16.05 12.88
C SER A 541 -35.18 -15.64 14.33
N ALA A 542 -34.95 -14.34 14.57
CA ALA A 542 -34.62 -13.82 15.89
C ALA A 542 -35.85 -13.71 16.81
N LEU A 543 -37.02 -13.33 16.28
CA LEU A 543 -38.25 -13.19 17.06
C LEU A 543 -38.88 -14.53 17.44
N THR A 544 -38.81 -15.53 16.56
CA THR A 544 -39.38 -16.87 16.80
C THR A 544 -38.70 -17.62 17.95
N ALA A 545 -37.45 -17.27 18.30
CA ALA A 545 -36.69 -17.89 19.37
C ALA A 545 -37.12 -17.48 20.80
N LEU A 546 -37.91 -16.41 20.95
CA LEU A 546 -38.25 -15.81 22.25
C LEU A 546 -39.65 -16.16 22.79
N TYR A 547 -40.46 -16.93 22.06
CA TYR A 547 -41.82 -17.26 22.48
C TYR A 547 -42.18 -18.75 22.30
N ARG A 548 -41.85 -19.55 23.32
CA ARG A 548 -42.52 -20.83 23.59
C ARG A 548 -43.09 -20.83 25.01
N PRO A 549 -44.43 -20.86 25.20
CA PRO A 549 -45.02 -21.28 26.47
C PRO A 549 -44.73 -22.78 26.71
N LYS A 550 -45.04 -23.23 27.94
CA LYS A 550 -44.76 -24.59 28.45
C LYS A 550 -45.40 -25.71 27.64
#